data_AF-F6B300-F1
#
_entry.id   AF-F6B300-F1
#
_cell.length_a   1.000
_cell.length_b   1.000
_cell.length_c   1.000
_cell.angle_alpha   90.00
_cell.angle_beta   90.00
_cell.angle_gamma   90.00
#
_symmetry.space_group_name_H-M   'P 1'
#
loop_
_entity.id
_entity.type
_entity.pdbx_description
1 polymer ?
#
loop_
_entity_poly.entity_id
_entity_poly.type
_entity_poly.pdbx_seq_one_letter_code
_entity_poly.pdbx_strand_id
1 'polypeptide(L)'
;MELLTISKAAKKLGVHPNSLRNWEKQGLIKPVRLPGGQRRYSMDELNRLLQSGQLTDSQEAVVLYARVSTKKQADAGNLDRQMERLRQYARERKFNVKAELTDVASGLNQKRRGLTNVLKLAERGEYKKLIIEYPDRLARFGYSYIERHLRYCGVEIVAIAEKEPEDAQSELVRDLLAIVTSFSARLYGASGGKKVRQGFRELIAEASQSEKTEEQQEEAD
;
A
#
# COMPACT_ATOMS: atom_id res chain seq x y z
N MET A 1 -28.04 -30.64 0.09
CA MET A 1 -27.03 -29.64 0.49
C MET A 1 -25.73 -29.93 -0.25
N GLU A 2 -25.42 -29.15 -1.29
CA GLU A 2 -24.12 -29.27 -1.96
C GLU A 2 -23.03 -28.71 -1.05
N LEU A 3 -22.07 -29.54 -0.66
CA LEU A 3 -20.97 -29.19 0.23
C LEU A 3 -19.70 -28.93 -0.59
N LEU A 4 -19.25 -27.69 -0.64
CA LEU A 4 -18.13 -27.24 -1.46
C LEU A 4 -16.81 -27.21 -0.69
N THR A 5 -15.71 -27.54 -1.39
CA THR A 5 -14.35 -27.29 -0.89
C THR A 5 -14.05 -25.80 -0.90
N ILE A 6 -13.07 -25.36 -0.11
CA ILE A 6 -12.73 -23.94 0.02
C ILE A 6 -12.38 -23.28 -1.33
N SER A 7 -11.68 -23.99 -2.21
CA SER A 7 -11.33 -23.48 -3.54
C SER A 7 -12.54 -23.36 -4.46
N LYS A 8 -13.48 -24.32 -4.39
CA LYS A 8 -14.70 -24.29 -5.20
C LYS A 8 -15.66 -23.20 -4.68
N ALA A 9 -15.74 -23.00 -3.37
CA ALA A 9 -16.47 -21.90 -2.73
C ALA A 9 -15.87 -20.54 -3.09
N ALA A 10 -14.55 -20.39 -3.00
CA ALA A 10 -13.81 -19.18 -3.35
C ALA A 10 -14.05 -18.75 -4.81
N LYS A 11 -13.92 -19.71 -5.74
CA LYS A 11 -14.14 -19.46 -7.17
C LYS A 11 -15.58 -19.03 -7.47
N LYS A 12 -16.55 -19.60 -6.76
CA LYS A 12 -17.98 -19.31 -6.96
C LYS A 12 -18.41 -17.97 -6.34
N LEU A 13 -17.73 -17.55 -5.28
CA LEU A 13 -17.90 -16.24 -4.64
C LEU A 13 -17.06 -15.12 -5.27
N GLY A 14 -16.13 -15.43 -6.19
CA GLY A 14 -15.20 -14.45 -6.73
C GLY A 14 -14.24 -13.87 -5.69
N VAL A 15 -13.98 -14.58 -4.59
CA VAL A 15 -13.07 -14.15 -3.52
C VAL A 15 -11.89 -15.10 -3.38
N HIS A 16 -10.79 -14.62 -2.80
CA HIS A 16 -9.63 -15.46 -2.58
C HIS A 16 -9.94 -16.52 -1.49
N PRO A 17 -9.41 -17.75 -1.58
CA PRO A 17 -9.66 -18.80 -0.57
C PRO A 17 -9.34 -18.40 0.87
N ASN A 18 -8.38 -17.49 1.07
CA ASN A 18 -8.09 -16.96 2.40
C ASN A 18 -9.15 -15.98 2.92
N SER A 19 -9.85 -15.24 2.04
CA SER A 19 -10.98 -14.41 2.46
C SER A 19 -12.07 -15.29 3.10
N LEU A 20 -12.36 -16.47 2.53
CA LEU A 20 -13.21 -17.48 3.18
C LEU A 20 -12.66 -17.93 4.54
N ARG A 21 -11.35 -18.23 4.64
CA ARG A 21 -10.75 -18.63 5.94
C ARG A 21 -10.87 -17.52 6.99
N ASN A 22 -10.79 -16.26 6.59
CA ASN A 22 -10.90 -15.14 7.50
C ASN A 22 -12.36 -14.88 7.90
N TRP A 23 -13.32 -15.07 6.99
CA TRP A 23 -14.74 -15.08 7.33
C TRP A 23 -15.09 -16.22 8.29
N GLU A 24 -14.46 -17.39 8.16
CA GLU A 24 -14.59 -18.48 9.14
C GLU A 24 -14.06 -18.05 10.51
N LYS A 25 -12.90 -17.38 10.56
CA LYS A 25 -12.35 -16.84 11.82
C LYS A 25 -13.23 -15.77 12.46
N GLN A 26 -13.90 -14.96 11.64
CA GLN A 26 -14.83 -13.93 12.10
C GLN A 26 -16.21 -14.49 12.47
N GLY A 27 -16.47 -15.78 12.21
CA GLY A 27 -17.76 -16.42 12.48
C GLY A 27 -18.87 -16.09 11.48
N LEU A 28 -18.53 -15.44 10.36
CA LEU A 28 -19.44 -15.10 9.26
C LEU A 28 -19.88 -16.34 8.46
N ILE A 29 -19.02 -17.36 8.41
CA ILE A 29 -19.33 -18.66 7.78
C ILE A 29 -19.00 -19.80 8.74
N LYS A 30 -19.89 -20.80 8.82
CA LYS A 30 -19.68 -22.00 9.63
C LYS A 30 -19.43 -23.21 8.74
N PRO A 31 -18.17 -23.62 8.53
CA PRO A 31 -17.89 -24.82 7.76
C PRO A 31 -18.36 -26.08 8.51
N VAL A 32 -18.96 -27.00 7.77
CA VAL A 32 -19.19 -28.37 8.22
C VAL A 32 -17.86 -29.10 8.17
N ARG A 33 -17.39 -29.61 9.31
CA ARG A 33 -16.21 -30.47 9.37
C ARG A 33 -16.65 -31.92 9.20
N LEU A 34 -16.17 -32.57 8.15
CA LEU A 34 -16.38 -34.02 7.97
C LEU A 34 -15.51 -34.82 8.95
N PRO A 35 -15.81 -36.11 9.18
CA PRO A 35 -15.01 -37.00 10.03
C PRO A 35 -13.50 -37.02 9.69
N GLY A 36 -13.15 -36.75 8.43
CA GLY A 36 -11.76 -36.60 7.96
C GLY A 36 -11.14 -35.22 8.18
N GLY A 37 -11.71 -34.34 9.01
CA GLY A 37 -11.18 -33.00 9.33
C GLY A 37 -11.27 -31.96 8.21
N GLN A 38 -11.77 -32.34 7.03
CA GLN A 38 -11.92 -31.43 5.90
C GLN A 38 -13.09 -30.47 6.10
N ARG A 39 -12.84 -29.18 5.84
CA ARG A 39 -13.84 -28.11 5.86
C ARG A 39 -14.69 -28.18 4.59
N ARG A 40 -16.00 -28.19 4.75
CA ARG A 40 -16.92 -27.96 3.63
C ARG A 40 -17.92 -26.86 3.94
N TYR A 41 -18.13 -26.00 2.95
CA TYR A 41 -19.03 -24.87 3.05
C TYR A 41 -20.36 -25.21 2.39
N SER A 42 -21.47 -24.91 3.06
CA SER A 42 -22.80 -25.13 2.50
C SER A 42 -23.11 -24.13 1.40
N MET A 43 -23.61 -24.62 0.27
CA MET A 43 -24.04 -23.77 -0.85
C MET A 43 -25.08 -22.73 -0.42
N ASP A 44 -26.00 -23.09 0.46
CA ASP A 44 -27.07 -22.20 0.93
C ASP A 44 -26.56 -21.06 1.82
N GLU A 45 -25.53 -21.32 2.63
CA GLU A 45 -24.91 -20.32 3.50
C GLU A 45 -24.10 -19.31 2.67
N LEU A 46 -23.38 -19.80 1.65
CA LEU A 46 -22.66 -18.95 0.70
C LEU A 46 -23.62 -18.10 -0.15
N ASN A 47 -24.72 -18.68 -0.62
CA ASN A 47 -25.75 -17.95 -1.35
C ASN A 47 -26.48 -16.94 -0.47
N ARG A 48 -26.73 -17.26 0.81
CA ARG A 48 -27.31 -16.32 1.78
C ARG A 48 -26.41 -15.11 1.98
N LEU A 49 -25.09 -15.30 2.05
CA LEU A 49 -24.13 -14.18 2.13
C LEU A 49 -24.14 -13.34 0.84
N LEU A 50 -24.21 -13.97 -0.33
CA LEU A 50 -24.33 -13.27 -1.62
C LEU A 50 -25.63 -12.46 -1.72
N GLN A 51 -26.76 -13.03 -1.29
CA GLN A 51 -28.08 -12.40 -1.34
C GLN A 51 -28.30 -11.36 -0.25
N SER A 52 -27.63 -11.47 0.90
CA SER A 52 -27.71 -10.49 1.99
C SER A 52 -27.07 -9.14 1.68
N GLY A 53 -26.43 -8.99 0.51
CA GLY A 53 -25.77 -7.74 0.10
C GLY A 53 -24.47 -7.41 0.86
N GLN A 54 -24.11 -8.19 1.88
CA GLN A 54 -22.82 -8.03 2.60
C GLN A 54 -21.61 -8.22 1.67
N LEU A 55 -21.76 -8.98 0.58
CA LEU A 55 -20.70 -9.26 -0.39
C LEU A 55 -20.66 -8.29 -1.57
N THR A 56 -21.79 -7.65 -1.94
CA THR A 56 -21.84 -6.71 -3.07
C THR A 56 -21.23 -5.36 -2.72
N ASP A 57 -21.41 -4.89 -1.47
CA ASP A 57 -20.76 -3.68 -0.97
C ASP A 57 -19.23 -3.82 -0.90
N SER A 58 -18.73 -5.06 -0.91
CA SER A 58 -17.31 -5.38 -0.83
C SER A 58 -16.58 -5.29 -2.18
N GLN A 59 -17.26 -5.44 -3.33
CA GLN A 59 -16.58 -5.36 -4.64
C GLN A 59 -16.16 -3.93 -5.03
N GLU A 60 -16.94 -2.94 -4.59
CA GLU A 60 -16.65 -1.53 -4.78
C GLU A 60 -16.01 -0.88 -3.56
N ALA A 61 -15.82 -1.66 -2.47
CA ALA A 61 -15.11 -1.21 -1.28
C ALA A 61 -13.64 -0.93 -1.60
N VAL A 62 -13.25 0.32 -1.42
CA VAL A 62 -11.88 0.79 -1.64
C VAL A 62 -11.32 1.43 -0.39
N VAL A 63 -10.01 1.34 -0.25
CA VAL A 63 -9.23 2.07 0.74
C VAL A 63 -8.33 3.04 0.00
N LEU A 64 -8.31 4.29 0.46
CA LEU A 64 -7.42 5.31 -0.07
C LEU A 64 -6.19 5.39 0.82
N TYR A 65 -5.00 5.42 0.22
CA TYR A 65 -3.75 5.54 0.96
C TYR A 65 -2.86 6.64 0.38
N ALA A 66 -2.52 7.61 1.23
CA ALA A 66 -1.57 8.66 0.90
C ALA A 66 -0.44 8.75 1.93
N ARG A 67 0.71 9.24 1.50
CA ARG A 67 1.90 9.34 2.35
C ARG A 67 2.70 10.58 2.00
N VAL A 68 3.20 11.26 3.02
CA VAL A 68 4.23 12.29 2.85
C VAL A 68 5.44 11.99 3.71
N SER A 69 6.62 12.38 3.24
CA SER A 69 7.87 12.08 3.92
C SER A 69 8.14 12.95 5.15
N THR A 70 7.60 14.18 5.17
CA THR A 70 7.85 15.15 6.25
C THR A 70 6.55 15.80 6.75
N LYS A 71 6.54 16.19 8.03
CA LYS A 71 5.44 17.00 8.59
C LYS A 71 5.26 18.32 7.85
N LYS A 72 6.36 18.97 7.43
CA LYS A 72 6.29 20.21 6.63
C LYS A 72 5.51 20.04 5.32
N GLN A 73 5.63 18.89 4.66
CA GLN A 73 4.83 18.59 3.46
C GLN A 73 3.35 18.32 3.79
N ALA A 74 3.05 17.70 4.95
CA ALA A 74 1.68 17.58 5.43
C ALA A 74 1.08 18.96 5.74
N ASP A 75 1.80 19.81 6.47
CA ASP A 75 1.35 21.15 6.86
C ASP A 75 1.21 22.10 5.64
N ALA A 76 1.97 21.86 4.57
CA ALA A 76 1.83 22.55 3.29
C ALA A 76 0.59 22.10 2.48
N GLY A 77 -0.24 21.22 3.03
CA GLY A 77 -1.46 20.72 2.40
C GLY A 77 -1.21 19.71 1.27
N ASN A 78 0.02 19.19 1.12
CA ASN A 78 0.31 18.22 0.05
C ASN A 78 -0.43 16.90 0.30
N LEU A 79 -0.50 16.46 1.56
CA LEU A 79 -1.24 15.26 1.94
C LEU A 79 -2.75 15.36 1.67
N ASP A 80 -3.34 16.52 1.96
CA ASP A 80 -4.76 16.76 1.72
C ASP A 80 -5.07 16.83 0.22
N ARG A 81 -4.21 17.47 -0.58
CA ARG A 81 -4.32 17.49 -2.05
C ARG A 81 -4.23 16.10 -2.65
N GLN A 82 -3.30 15.27 -2.16
CA GLN A 82 -3.20 13.86 -2.58
C GLN A 82 -4.47 13.10 -2.24
N MET A 83 -4.98 13.24 -1.02
CA MET A 83 -6.21 12.56 -0.61
C MET A 83 -7.41 13.02 -1.43
N GLU A 84 -7.52 14.31 -1.74
CA GLU A 84 -8.62 14.81 -2.56
C GLU A 84 -8.58 14.25 -3.98
N ARG A 85 -7.39 14.11 -4.59
CA ARG A 85 -7.24 13.42 -5.89
C ARG A 85 -7.70 11.97 -5.83
N LEU A 86 -7.34 11.25 -4.76
CA LEU A 86 -7.78 9.87 -4.55
C LEU A 86 -9.30 9.78 -4.35
N ARG A 87 -9.89 10.71 -3.58
CA ARG A 87 -11.35 10.80 -3.39
C ARG A 87 -12.05 11.11 -4.69
N GLN A 88 -11.54 12.03 -5.50
CA GLN A 88 -12.10 12.37 -6.79
C GLN A 88 -12.11 11.14 -7.71
N TYR A 89 -10.98 10.44 -7.82
CA TYR A 89 -10.90 9.21 -8.60
C TYR A 89 -11.89 8.14 -8.12
N ALA A 90 -12.05 8.00 -6.79
CA ALA A 90 -13.02 7.09 -6.21
C ALA A 90 -14.47 7.50 -6.53
N ARG A 91 -14.80 8.80 -6.46
CA ARG A 91 -16.14 9.33 -6.78
C ARG A 91 -16.49 9.14 -8.25
N GLU A 92 -15.57 9.43 -9.16
CA GLU A 92 -15.76 9.27 -10.61
C GLU A 92 -16.11 7.83 -10.99
N ARG A 93 -15.50 6.86 -10.29
CA ARG A 93 -15.76 5.43 -10.48
C ARG A 93 -16.85 4.86 -9.57
N LYS A 94 -17.52 5.70 -8.78
CA LYS A 94 -18.56 5.34 -7.81
C LYS A 94 -18.12 4.27 -6.80
N PHE A 95 -16.85 4.26 -6.42
CA PHE A 95 -16.35 3.35 -5.41
C PHE A 95 -16.83 3.74 -4.00
N ASN A 96 -17.08 2.73 -3.17
CA ASN A 96 -17.40 2.92 -1.76
C ASN A 96 -16.11 3.04 -0.93
N VAL A 97 -15.80 4.25 -0.47
CA VAL A 97 -14.60 4.49 0.33
C VAL A 97 -14.83 4.00 1.76
N LYS A 98 -14.20 2.87 2.13
CA LYS A 98 -14.31 2.30 3.48
C LYS A 98 -13.43 3.01 4.49
N ALA A 99 -12.22 3.37 4.07
CA ALA A 99 -11.26 4.05 4.92
C ALA A 99 -10.32 4.93 4.10
N GLU A 100 -9.96 6.06 4.70
CA GLU A 100 -8.92 6.96 4.22
C GLU A 100 -7.76 6.88 5.20
N LEU A 101 -6.61 6.42 4.72
CA LEU A 101 -5.44 6.17 5.54
C LEU A 101 -4.29 7.05 5.08
N THR A 102 -3.62 7.67 6.04
CA THR A 102 -2.49 8.54 5.78
C THR A 102 -1.30 8.19 6.66
N ASP A 103 -0.09 8.44 6.16
CA ASP A 103 1.14 8.35 6.95
C ASP A 103 2.04 9.56 6.70
N VAL A 104 2.64 10.07 7.78
CA VAL A 104 3.71 11.07 7.74
C VAL A 104 5.01 10.37 8.13
N ALA A 105 5.64 9.73 7.15
CA ALA A 105 6.87 8.96 7.34
C ALA A 105 7.59 8.73 6.01
N SER A 106 8.91 8.56 6.07
CA SER A 106 9.72 8.08 4.93
C SER A 106 9.23 6.71 4.44
N GLY A 107 9.36 6.47 3.13
CA GLY A 107 9.02 5.20 2.48
C GLY A 107 9.84 4.00 2.97
N LEU A 108 10.94 4.25 3.69
CA LEU A 108 11.77 3.23 4.34
C LEU A 108 11.23 2.78 5.71
N ASN A 109 10.34 3.56 6.33
CA ASN A 109 9.82 3.23 7.65
C ASN A 109 8.77 2.12 7.54
N GLN A 110 9.03 0.97 8.15
CA GLN A 110 8.09 -0.15 8.14
C GLN A 110 7.03 -0.06 9.25
N LYS A 111 7.24 0.77 10.27
CA LYS A 111 6.29 0.97 11.41
C LYS A 111 5.30 2.09 11.14
N ARG A 112 4.67 2.04 9.96
CA ARG A 112 3.68 3.01 9.49
C ARG A 112 2.28 2.59 9.92
N ARG A 113 1.56 3.47 10.62
CA ARG A 113 0.24 3.14 11.19
C ARG A 113 -0.80 2.98 10.09
N GLY A 114 -0.77 3.87 9.08
CA GLY A 114 -1.64 3.79 7.91
C GLY A 114 -1.41 2.49 7.14
N LEU A 115 -0.15 2.20 6.75
CA LEU A 115 0.18 0.94 6.07
C LEU A 115 -0.20 -0.31 6.89
N THR A 116 0.01 -0.29 8.21
CA THR A 116 -0.40 -1.42 9.06
C THR A 116 -1.92 -1.62 9.02
N ASN A 117 -2.70 -0.54 9.00
CA ASN A 117 -4.14 -0.60 8.89
C ASN A 117 -4.60 -1.07 7.51
N VAL A 118 -3.93 -0.64 6.42
CA VAL A 118 -4.16 -1.15 5.06
C VAL A 118 -4.04 -2.68 5.07
N LEU A 119 -2.94 -3.22 5.59
CA LEU A 119 -2.70 -4.66 5.64
C LEU A 119 -3.74 -5.39 6.51
N LYS A 120 -4.09 -4.86 7.70
CA LYS A 120 -5.12 -5.46 8.57
C LYS A 120 -6.49 -5.51 7.92
N LEU A 121 -6.90 -4.44 7.24
CA LEU A 121 -8.18 -4.40 6.52
C LEU A 121 -8.16 -5.38 5.34
N ALA A 122 -7.01 -5.57 4.69
CA ALA A 122 -6.85 -6.51 3.59
C ALA A 122 -6.97 -7.95 4.09
N GLU A 123 -6.30 -8.27 5.20
CA GLU A 123 -6.41 -9.56 5.87
C GLU A 123 -7.86 -9.84 6.26
N ARG A 124 -8.62 -8.86 6.74
CA ARG A 124 -10.04 -9.04 7.07
C ARG A 124 -10.95 -9.14 5.84
N GLY A 125 -10.45 -8.79 4.65
CA GLY A 125 -11.22 -8.82 3.40
C GLY A 125 -12.28 -7.72 3.34
N GLU A 126 -12.09 -6.61 4.04
CA GLU A 126 -13.05 -5.50 4.12
C GLU A 126 -13.08 -4.62 2.86
N TYR A 127 -12.10 -4.77 1.96
CA TYR A 127 -12.00 -4.01 0.73
C TYR A 127 -11.33 -4.84 -0.38
N LYS A 128 -11.47 -4.38 -1.64
CA LYS A 128 -10.94 -5.07 -2.83
C LYS A 128 -9.94 -4.24 -3.62
N LYS A 129 -9.94 -2.91 -3.49
CA LYS A 129 -8.96 -2.06 -4.16
C LYS A 129 -8.29 -1.09 -3.20
N LEU A 130 -6.97 -1.02 -3.28
CA LEU A 130 -6.16 0.01 -2.63
C LEU A 130 -5.81 1.07 -3.67
N ILE A 131 -6.29 2.30 -3.47
CA ILE A 131 -5.99 3.40 -4.39
C ILE A 131 -4.84 4.22 -3.80
N ILE A 132 -3.78 4.37 -4.58
CA ILE A 132 -2.59 5.14 -4.24
C ILE A 132 -2.28 6.12 -5.37
N GLU A 133 -1.52 7.17 -5.08
CA GLU A 133 -1.10 8.10 -6.12
C GLU A 133 -0.10 7.43 -7.08
N TYR A 134 0.95 6.84 -6.53
CA TYR A 134 1.99 6.10 -7.26
C TYR A 134 2.67 5.07 -6.34
N PRO A 135 3.36 4.04 -6.90
CA PRO A 135 3.88 2.89 -6.14
C PRO A 135 4.77 3.24 -4.93
N ASP A 136 5.61 4.27 -5.07
CA ASP A 136 6.54 4.72 -4.02
C ASP A 136 5.85 5.27 -2.76
N ARG A 137 4.60 5.73 -2.90
CA ARG A 137 3.79 6.12 -1.74
C ARG A 137 3.50 4.93 -0.84
N LEU A 138 3.38 3.73 -1.41
CA LEU A 138 3.20 2.50 -0.65
C LEU A 138 4.52 2.02 -0.03
N ALA A 139 5.59 1.93 -0.81
CA ALA A 139 6.91 1.58 -0.28
C ALA A 139 8.04 1.91 -1.25
N ARG A 140 9.16 2.40 -0.70
CA ARG A 140 10.41 2.65 -1.45
C ARG A 140 11.08 1.35 -1.89
N PHE A 141 11.10 0.38 -0.99
CA PHE A 141 11.59 -0.97 -1.24
C PHE A 141 10.54 -1.98 -0.80
N GLY A 142 10.51 -3.12 -1.48
CA GLY A 142 9.59 -4.21 -1.15
C GLY A 142 8.14 -3.95 -1.55
N TYR A 143 7.89 -3.00 -2.46
CA TYR A 143 6.58 -2.83 -3.11
C TYR A 143 6.06 -4.18 -3.64
N SER A 144 6.90 -4.95 -4.33
CA SER A 144 6.55 -6.27 -4.87
C SER A 144 6.11 -7.28 -3.80
N TYR A 145 6.67 -7.23 -2.58
CA TYR A 145 6.24 -8.07 -1.47
C TYR A 145 4.88 -7.65 -0.93
N ILE A 146 4.65 -6.34 -0.79
CA ILE A 146 3.37 -5.79 -0.34
C ILE A 146 2.28 -6.06 -1.38
N GLU A 147 2.56 -5.81 -2.66
CA GLU A 147 1.68 -6.11 -3.78
C GLU A 147 1.31 -7.59 -3.81
N ARG A 148 2.30 -8.49 -3.70
CA ARG A 148 2.03 -9.93 -3.63
C ARG A 148 1.14 -10.29 -2.44
N HIS A 149 1.38 -9.69 -1.28
CA HIS A 149 0.58 -9.95 -0.08
C HIS A 149 -0.86 -9.43 -0.22
N LEU A 150 -1.04 -8.21 -0.74
CA LEU A 150 -2.35 -7.64 -1.00
C LEU A 150 -3.11 -8.45 -2.07
N ARG A 151 -2.45 -8.83 -3.15
CA ARG A 151 -3.02 -9.70 -4.19
C ARG A 151 -3.44 -11.06 -3.62
N TYR A 152 -2.65 -11.62 -2.71
CA TYR A 152 -2.99 -12.84 -1.98
C TYR A 152 -4.18 -12.66 -1.01
N CYS A 153 -4.43 -11.45 -0.53
CA CYS A 153 -5.66 -11.11 0.21
C CYS A 153 -6.87 -10.85 -0.70
N GLY A 154 -6.66 -10.83 -2.03
CA GLY A 154 -7.67 -10.47 -3.02
C GLY A 154 -7.88 -8.96 -3.15
N VAL A 155 -6.84 -8.18 -2.84
CA VAL A 155 -6.80 -6.73 -3.00
C VAL A 155 -5.95 -6.37 -4.22
N GLU A 156 -6.50 -5.55 -5.11
CA GLU A 156 -5.80 -4.94 -6.24
C GLU A 156 -5.27 -3.56 -5.87
N ILE A 157 -4.04 -3.23 -6.29
CA ILE A 157 -3.49 -1.87 -6.11
C ILE A 157 -3.73 -1.08 -7.39
N VAL A 158 -4.29 0.12 -7.25
CA VAL A 158 -4.55 1.06 -8.34
C VAL A 158 -3.72 2.31 -8.10
N ALA A 159 -2.76 2.57 -8.98
CA ALA A 159 -2.01 3.83 -9.03
C ALA A 159 -2.71 4.80 -9.98
N ILE A 160 -2.93 6.05 -9.55
CA ILE A 160 -3.65 7.06 -10.35
C ILE A 160 -2.73 7.98 -11.17
N ALA A 161 -1.45 8.09 -10.80
CA ALA A 161 -0.48 8.94 -11.48
C ALA A 161 0.62 8.10 -12.14
N GLU A 162 0.97 8.45 -13.38
CA GLU A 162 2.08 7.83 -14.13
C GLU A 162 3.44 8.47 -13.82
N LYS A 163 3.46 9.73 -13.41
CA LYS A 163 4.69 10.47 -13.08
C LYS A 163 4.76 10.82 -11.60
N GLU A 164 5.95 10.63 -11.04
CA GLU A 164 6.27 11.10 -9.70
C GLU A 164 6.39 12.64 -9.69
N PRO A 165 5.93 13.31 -8.63
CA PRO A 165 6.14 14.75 -8.46
C PRO A 165 7.63 15.09 -8.28
N GLU A 166 8.05 16.31 -8.62
CA GLU A 166 9.44 16.77 -8.47
C GLU A 166 10.00 16.60 -7.04
N ASP A 167 9.14 16.68 -6.03
CA ASP A 167 9.54 16.50 -4.63
C ASP A 167 9.94 15.04 -4.30
N ALA A 168 9.63 14.08 -5.17
CA ALA A 168 10.04 12.68 -5.04
C ALA A 168 11.56 12.50 -5.17
N GLN A 169 12.25 13.30 -6.00
CA GLN A 169 13.71 13.29 -6.10
C GLN A 169 14.37 13.73 -4.79
N SER A 170 13.87 14.82 -4.21
CA SER A 170 14.31 15.30 -2.90
C SER A 170 14.03 14.28 -1.79
N GLU A 171 12.95 13.51 -1.91
CA GLU A 171 12.63 12.40 -1.02
C GLU A 171 13.62 11.23 -1.19
N LEU A 172 13.99 10.89 -2.43
CA LEU A 172 14.94 9.84 -2.77
C LEU A 172 16.31 10.10 -2.14
N VAL A 173 16.82 11.32 -2.30
CA VAL A 173 18.09 11.75 -1.73
C VAL A 173 18.08 11.59 -0.20
N ARG A 174 17.00 11.98 0.47
CA ARG A 174 16.89 11.84 1.93
C ARG A 174 16.86 10.37 2.37
N ASP A 175 16.16 9.53 1.63
CA ASP A 175 16.10 8.09 1.88
C ASP A 175 17.47 7.44 1.68
N LEU A 176 18.18 7.77 0.61
CA LEU A 176 19.54 7.29 0.35
C LEU A 176 20.50 7.71 1.48
N LEU A 177 20.46 8.99 1.88
CA LEU A 177 21.26 9.47 3.01
C LEU A 177 20.91 8.71 4.29
N ALA A 178 19.64 8.38 4.55
CA ALA A 178 19.24 7.59 5.71
C ALA A 178 19.83 6.17 5.66
N ILE A 179 19.82 5.53 4.49
CA ILE A 179 20.43 4.21 4.26
C ILE A 179 21.93 4.27 4.50
N VAL A 180 22.65 5.15 3.80
CA VAL A 180 24.11 5.32 3.94
C VAL A 180 24.49 5.60 5.38
N THR A 181 23.72 6.42 6.08
CA THR A 181 23.96 6.72 7.50
C THR A 181 23.79 5.48 8.38
N SER A 182 22.75 4.68 8.14
CA SER A 182 22.50 3.44 8.88
C SER A 182 23.63 2.42 8.69
N PHE A 183 24.06 2.22 7.43
CA PHE A 183 25.20 1.37 7.12
C PHE A 183 26.50 1.90 7.73
N SER A 184 26.76 3.20 7.61
CA SER A 184 27.97 3.83 8.13
C SER A 184 28.03 3.82 9.66
N ALA A 185 26.90 3.95 10.34
CA ALA A 185 26.82 3.83 11.80
C ALA A 185 27.15 2.41 12.27
N ARG A 186 26.79 1.38 11.49
CA ARG A 186 27.13 -0.02 11.77
C ARG A 186 28.59 -0.34 11.46
N LEU A 187 29.15 0.24 10.41
CA LEU A 187 30.54 -0.01 9.98
C LEU A 187 31.57 0.78 10.80
N TYR A 188 31.28 2.04 11.10
CA TYR A 188 32.25 3.00 11.66
C TYR A 188 31.82 3.61 13.00
N GLY A 189 30.72 3.10 13.59
CA GLY A 189 30.14 3.65 14.81
C GLY A 189 29.39 4.98 14.60
N ALA A 190 28.72 5.46 15.65
CA ALA A 190 27.80 6.60 15.59
C ALA A 190 28.47 7.91 15.11
N SER A 191 29.74 8.12 15.42
CA SER A 191 30.52 9.30 15.02
C SER A 191 30.96 9.24 13.55
N GLY A 192 31.30 8.05 13.04
CA GLY A 192 31.65 7.85 11.63
C GLY A 192 30.44 8.02 10.70
N GLY A 193 29.26 7.55 11.13
CA GLY A 193 28.03 7.72 10.36
C GLY A 193 27.63 9.17 10.09
N LYS A 194 27.94 10.10 11.02
CA LYS A 194 27.69 11.54 10.83
C LYS A 194 28.64 12.16 9.79
N LYS A 195 29.95 11.83 9.85
CA LYS A 195 30.93 12.32 8.88
C LYS A 195 30.63 11.84 7.45
N VAL A 196 30.32 10.55 7.29
CA VAL A 196 29.98 9.98 5.98
C VAL A 196 28.70 10.63 5.44
N ARG A 197 27.67 10.81 6.28
CA ARG A 197 26.44 11.53 5.87
C ARG A 197 26.74 12.95 5.36
N GLN A 198 27.65 13.67 6.01
CA GLN A 198 28.00 15.03 5.65
C GLN A 198 28.75 15.07 4.31
N GLY A 199 29.80 14.27 4.15
CA GLY A 199 30.53 14.18 2.87
C GLY A 199 29.64 13.72 1.70
N PHE A 200 28.73 12.77 1.94
CA PHE A 200 27.77 12.35 0.90
C PHE A 200 26.77 13.44 0.52
N ARG A 201 26.43 14.32 1.47
CA ARG A 201 25.52 15.44 1.21
C ARG A 201 26.20 16.54 0.38
N GLU A 202 27.49 16.77 0.61
CA GLU A 202 28.33 17.67 -0.18
C GLU A 202 28.46 17.16 -1.61
N LEU A 203 28.79 15.86 -1.80
CA LEU A 203 28.87 15.23 -3.13
C LEU A 203 27.55 15.29 -3.92
N ILE A 204 26.41 15.07 -3.27
CA ILE A 204 25.10 15.19 -3.94
C ILE A 204 24.82 16.63 -4.33
N ALA A 205 25.19 17.61 -3.49
CA ALA A 205 25.01 19.02 -3.82
C ALA A 205 25.89 19.46 -5.00
N GLU A 206 27.11 18.94 -5.09
CA GLU A 206 28.00 19.16 -6.24
C GLU A 206 27.43 18.52 -7.52
N ALA A 207 26.97 17.27 -7.45
CA ALA A 207 26.37 16.58 -8.60
C ALA A 207 25.11 17.27 -9.16
N SER A 208 24.24 17.78 -8.27
CA SER A 208 23.04 18.54 -8.67
C SER A 208 23.36 19.93 -9.23
N GLN A 209 24.55 20.47 -9.00
CA GLN A 209 25.00 21.73 -9.60
C GLN A 209 25.63 21.49 -10.98
N SER A 210 26.34 20.38 -11.19
CA SER A 210 26.86 20.00 -12.51
C SER A 210 25.74 19.73 -13.53
N GLU A 211 24.68 19.00 -13.16
CA GLU A 211 23.54 18.71 -14.07
C GLU A 211 22.83 19.99 -14.54
N LYS A 212 22.66 20.98 -13.66
CA LYS A 212 22.06 22.28 -14.02
C LYS A 212 22.94 23.14 -14.93
N THR A 213 24.24 22.91 -14.91
CA THR A 213 25.20 23.65 -15.73
C THR A 213 25.26 23.05 -17.15
N GLU A 214 25.09 21.73 -17.27
CA GLU A 214 25.00 21.02 -18.54
C GLU A 214 23.67 21.28 -19.26
N GLU A 215 22.53 21.27 -18.56
CA GLU A 215 21.21 21.61 -19.15
C GLU A 215 21.14 23.05 -19.69
N GLN A 216 21.83 24.00 -19.03
CA GLN A 216 21.90 25.40 -19.49
C GLN A 216 22.83 25.61 -20.69
N GLN A 217 23.75 24.67 -20.96
CA GLN A 217 24.61 24.70 -22.14
C GLN A 217 23.93 24.07 -23.36
N GLU A 218 23.07 23.06 -23.18
CA GLU A 218 22.31 22.44 -24.27
C GLU A 218 21.11 23.29 -24.76
N GLU A 219 20.51 24.16 -23.92
CA GLU A 219 19.45 25.09 -24.35
C GLU A 219 19.98 26.36 -25.05
N ALA A 220 21.31 26.57 -25.07
CA ALA A 220 21.95 27.76 -25.64
C ALA A 220 22.60 27.53 -27.03
N ASP A 221 22.60 26.29 -27.54
CA ASP A 221 23.03 25.89 -28.89
C ASP A 221 21.81 25.53 -29.78
#